data_AF-A0A963LRI3-F1
#
_entry.id   AF-A0A963LRI3-F1
#
_cell.length_a   1.000
_cell.length_b   1.000
_cell.length_c   1.000
_cell.angle_alpha   90.00
_cell.angle_beta   90.00
_cell.angle_gamma   90.00
#
_symmetry.space_group_name_H-M   'P 1'
#
loop_
_entity.id
_entity.type
_entity.pdbx_description
1 polymer ?
#
loop_
_entity_poly.entity_id
_entity_poly.type
_entity_poly.pdbx_seq_one_letter_code
_entity_poly.pdbx_strand_id
1 'polypeptide(L)'
;DPQGTPTWAIAHYIDSVLYPMADFHHDLHSGGSSLKYVPFCSMRNSGDPALDARSLAALQAFGAPLSLVWAYNPEGRLAGAAAARRGLVSLG
;
A
#
# COMPACT_ATOMS: atom_id res chain seq x y z
N ASP A 1 -15.50 8.88 -4.50
CA ASP A 1 -16.90 9.30 -4.67
C ASP A 1 -17.71 8.05 -4.98
N PRO A 2 -18.63 7.61 -4.09
CA PRO A 2 -19.49 6.46 -4.35
C PRO A 2 -20.37 6.63 -5.60
N GLN A 3 -20.72 7.87 -5.95
CA GLN A 3 -21.56 8.21 -7.11
C GLN A 3 -20.73 8.66 -8.32
N GLY A 4 -19.40 8.52 -8.26
CA GLY A 4 -18.49 8.88 -9.34
C GLY A 4 -18.45 7.85 -10.47
N THR A 5 -17.44 7.96 -11.34
CA THR A 5 -17.17 6.93 -12.36
C THR A 5 -16.80 5.58 -11.71
N PRO A 6 -16.80 4.45 -12.45
CA PRO A 6 -16.52 3.14 -11.85
C PRO A 6 -15.24 3.08 -11.01
N THR A 7 -14.14 3.70 -11.48
CA THR A 7 -12.89 3.79 -10.72
C THR A 7 -13.04 4.56 -9.41
N TRP A 8 -13.78 5.68 -9.42
CA TRP A 8 -14.04 6.47 -8.21
C TRP A 8 -14.90 5.73 -7.20
N ALA A 9 -15.89 4.97 -7.66
CA ALA A 9 -16.76 4.16 -6.82
C ALA A 9 -15.97 3.01 -6.15
N ILE A 10 -15.12 2.31 -6.92
CA ILE A 10 -14.25 1.25 -6.39
C ILE A 10 -13.26 1.81 -5.37
N ALA A 11 -12.54 2.89 -5.70
CA ALA A 11 -11.59 3.51 -4.79
C ALA A 11 -12.26 3.96 -3.48
N HIS A 12 -13.48 4.50 -3.58
CA HIS A 12 -14.28 4.85 -2.40
C HIS A 12 -14.64 3.62 -1.57
N TYR A 13 -15.11 2.54 -2.19
CA TYR A 13 -15.52 1.35 -1.46
C TYR A 13 -14.34 0.68 -0.72
N ILE A 14 -13.17 0.58 -1.37
CA ILE A 14 -11.95 0.06 -0.74
C ILE A 14 -11.59 0.92 0.48
N ASP A 15 -11.52 2.24 0.31
CA ASP A 15 -11.09 3.13 1.38
C ASP A 15 -12.12 3.26 2.52
N SER A 16 -13.39 3.45 2.20
CA SER A 16 -14.43 3.80 3.17
C SER A 16 -15.14 2.59 3.78
N VAL A 17 -15.08 1.42 3.13
CA VAL A 17 -15.75 0.20 3.60
C VAL A 17 -14.75 -0.88 3.97
N LEU A 18 -13.80 -1.22 3.10
CA LEU A 18 -12.88 -2.35 3.35
C LEU A 18 -11.78 -2.00 4.36
N TYR A 19 -11.09 -0.87 4.21
CA TYR A 19 -9.99 -0.50 5.11
C TYR A 19 -10.35 -0.41 6.59
N PRO A 20 -11.53 0.10 7.01
CA PRO A 20 -11.94 0.07 8.42
C PRO A 20 -12.02 -1.33 9.05
N MET A 21 -12.07 -2.39 8.24
CA MET A 21 -12.16 -3.79 8.70
C MET A 21 -10.81 -4.53 8.60
N ALA A 22 -9.74 -3.86 8.16
CA ALA A 22 -8.47 -4.49 7.86
C ALA A 22 -7.34 -3.94 8.74
N ASP A 23 -6.42 -4.83 9.14
CA ASP A 23 -5.18 -4.48 9.84
C ASP A 23 -3.99 -4.28 8.89
N PHE A 24 -4.04 -4.96 7.73
CA PHE A 24 -3.00 -4.99 6.70
C PHE A 24 -3.57 -4.70 5.32
N HIS A 25 -2.82 -3.97 4.53
CA HIS A 25 -3.04 -3.75 3.11
C HIS A 25 -1.84 -4.30 2.34
N HIS A 26 -2.08 -5.29 1.47
CA HIS A 26 -1.05 -5.86 0.60
C HIS A 26 -1.53 -5.77 -0.84
N ASP A 27 -0.90 -4.91 -1.63
CA ASP A 27 -1.32 -4.58 -2.99
C ASP A 27 -0.37 -5.22 -4.01
N LEU A 28 -0.82 -6.31 -4.62
CA LEU A 28 0.00 -7.13 -5.51
C LEU A 28 0.10 -6.51 -6.89
N HIS A 29 1.30 -6.03 -7.24
CA HIS A 29 1.57 -5.40 -8.52
C HIS A 29 2.44 -6.27 -9.44
N SER A 30 2.37 -5.97 -10.73
CA SER A 30 3.31 -6.46 -11.73
C SER A 30 3.64 -5.34 -12.72
N GLY A 31 4.64 -5.56 -13.58
CA GLY A 31 4.99 -4.61 -14.64
C GLY A 31 3.99 -4.54 -15.80
N GLY A 32 2.89 -5.30 -15.71
CA GLY A 32 1.95 -5.47 -16.82
C GLY A 32 2.64 -6.08 -18.05
N SER A 33 2.13 -5.73 -19.23
CA SER A 33 2.71 -6.19 -20.51
C SER A 33 4.00 -5.46 -20.91
N SER A 34 4.33 -4.35 -20.25
CA SER A 34 5.34 -3.41 -20.74
C SER A 34 6.65 -3.45 -19.98
N LEU A 35 6.68 -3.99 -18.76
CA LEU A 35 7.86 -3.98 -17.89
C LEU A 35 8.11 -5.36 -17.27
N LYS A 36 9.39 -5.66 -17.05
CA LYS A 36 9.85 -6.82 -16.30
C LYS A 36 10.59 -6.35 -15.05
N TYR A 37 10.06 -6.68 -13.88
CA TYR A 37 10.71 -6.42 -12.61
C TYR A 37 11.44 -7.66 -12.10
N VAL A 38 12.50 -7.45 -11.33
CA VAL A 38 12.97 -8.48 -10.40
C VAL A 38 11.88 -8.68 -9.32
N PRO A 39 11.69 -9.89 -8.78
CA PRO A 39 10.73 -10.09 -7.68
C PRO A 39 11.16 -9.28 -6.45
N PHE A 40 10.32 -8.36 -6.02
CA PHE A 40 10.52 -7.60 -4.79
C PHE A 40 9.19 -7.37 -4.07
N CYS A 41 9.29 -7.07 -2.79
CA CYS A 41 8.20 -6.47 -2.00
C CYS A 41 8.70 -5.14 -1.46
N SER A 42 7.79 -4.23 -1.18
CA SER A 42 8.16 -2.90 -0.76
C SER A 42 7.20 -2.29 0.25
N MET A 43 7.71 -1.34 1.01
CA MET A 43 6.93 -0.43 1.83
C MET A 43 7.32 1.01 1.48
N ARG A 44 6.49 1.96 1.92
CA ARG A 44 6.82 3.38 1.87
C ARG A 44 6.79 3.96 3.27
N ASN A 45 7.76 4.81 3.62
CA ASN A 45 7.70 5.55 4.87
C ASN A 45 6.44 6.42 4.90
N SER A 46 5.73 6.39 6.01
CA SER A 46 4.43 7.03 6.24
C SER A 46 4.55 8.40 6.91
N GLY A 47 5.70 8.69 7.51
CA GLY A 47 5.90 9.85 8.38
C GLY A 47 5.52 9.58 9.85
N ASP A 48 4.93 8.43 10.15
CA ASP A 48 4.73 7.91 11.50
C ASP A 48 5.79 6.80 11.78
N PRO A 49 6.77 7.06 12.65
CA PRO A 49 7.81 6.08 12.97
C PRO A 49 7.29 4.75 13.53
N ALA A 50 6.15 4.75 14.24
CA ALA A 50 5.59 3.52 14.80
C ALA A 50 4.95 2.65 13.70
N LEU A 51 4.25 3.28 12.75
CA LEU A 51 3.71 2.58 11.59
C LEU A 51 4.82 2.07 10.65
N ASP A 52 5.88 2.87 10.48
CA ASP A 52 7.04 2.51 9.66
C ASP A 52 7.76 1.29 10.24
N ALA A 53 7.95 1.24 11.57
CA ALA A 53 8.54 0.08 12.24
C ALA A 53 7.69 -1.20 12.06
N ARG A 54 6.36 -1.11 12.20
CA ARG A 54 5.45 -2.24 11.95
C ARG A 54 5.48 -2.70 10.50
N SER A 55 5.55 -1.75 9.56
CA SER A 55 5.60 -2.05 8.13
C SER A 55 6.92 -2.69 7.72
N LEU A 56 8.04 -2.25 8.30
CA LEU A 56 9.34 -2.86 8.08
C LEU A 56 9.38 -4.30 8.60
N ALA A 57 8.81 -4.56 9.78
CA ALA A 57 8.69 -5.91 10.31
C ALA A 57 7.84 -6.82 9.40
N ALA A 58 6.73 -6.31 8.86
CA ALA A 58 5.90 -7.05 7.92
C ALA A 58 6.61 -7.32 6.59
N LEU A 59 7.37 -6.34 6.06
CA LEU A 59 8.18 -6.49 4.86
C LEU A 59 9.24 -7.57 5.03
N GLN A 60 9.94 -7.55 6.16
CA GLN A 60 10.92 -8.60 6.52
C GLN A 60 10.26 -9.98 6.63
N ALA A 61 9.09 -10.06 7.27
CA ALA A 61 8.36 -11.32 7.42
C ALA A 61 7.82 -11.87 6.09
N PHE A 62 7.47 -11.00 5.13
CA PHE A 62 7.02 -11.42 3.80
C PHE A 62 8.12 -12.16 3.03
N GLY A 63 9.39 -11.81 3.25
CA GLY A 63 10.52 -12.63 2.78
C GLY A 63 10.70 -12.68 1.27
N ALA A 64 10.35 -11.60 0.55
CA ALA A 64 10.66 -11.50 -0.89
C ALA A 64 12.18 -11.49 -1.13
N PRO A 65 12.66 -11.94 -2.31
CA PRO A 65 14.10 -11.95 -2.62
C PRO A 65 14.79 -10.60 -2.51
N LEU A 66 14.02 -9.52 -2.76
CA LEU A 66 14.45 -8.15 -2.56
C LEU A 66 13.36 -7.39 -1.79
N SER A 67 13.78 -6.56 -0.84
CA SER A 67 12.91 -5.65 -0.09
C SER A 67 13.31 -4.21 -0.36
N LEU A 68 12.33 -3.37 -0.70
CA LEU A 68 12.55 -1.95 -1.00
C LEU A 68 11.80 -1.07 0.02
N VAL A 69 12.49 -0.07 0.56
CA VAL A 69 11.87 0.96 1.41
C VAL A 69 11.90 2.27 0.65
N TRP A 70 10.73 2.72 0.20
CA TRP A 70 10.60 3.99 -0.49
C TRP A 70 10.54 5.15 0.50
N ALA A 71 11.16 6.27 0.13
CA ALA A 71 11.01 7.52 0.87
C ALA A 71 9.53 7.96 0.94
N TYR A 72 9.20 8.73 1.97
CA TYR A 72 7.88 9.33 2.13
C TYR A 72 7.51 10.13 0.88
N ASN A 73 6.27 9.97 0.43
CA ASN A 73 5.69 10.73 -0.67
C ASN A 73 4.28 11.19 -0.24
N PRO A 74 4.00 12.50 -0.25
CA PRO A 74 2.68 13.02 0.13
C PRO A 74 1.57 12.76 -0.91
N GLU A 75 1.86 12.10 -2.03
CA GLU A 75 0.86 11.77 -3.06
C GLU A 75 -0.30 10.92 -2.50
N GLY A 76 -1.46 11.55 -2.38
CA GLY A 76 -2.62 11.00 -1.70
C GLY A 76 -3.45 10.00 -2.51
N ARG A 77 -3.24 9.93 -3.83
CA ARG A 77 -4.03 9.11 -4.75
C ARG A 77 -3.64 7.63 -4.80
N LEU A 78 -2.52 7.25 -4.18
CA LEU A 78 -2.06 5.86 -4.13
C LEU A 78 -2.87 5.06 -3.09
N ALA A 79 -3.26 3.83 -3.42
CA ALA A 79 -3.98 2.94 -2.49
C ALA A 79 -3.19 2.71 -1.19
N GLY A 80 -1.88 2.47 -1.30
CA GLY A 80 -1.00 2.32 -0.14
C GLY A 80 -0.88 3.56 0.73
N ALA A 81 -0.90 4.76 0.13
CA ALA A 81 -0.92 6.02 0.90
C ALA A 81 -2.25 6.21 1.64
N ALA A 82 -3.38 5.81 1.02
CA ALA A 82 -4.68 5.82 1.69
C ALA A 82 -4.75 4.83 2.86
N ALA A 83 -4.20 3.61 2.68
CA ALA A 83 -4.09 2.63 3.75
C ALA A 83 -3.24 3.13 4.93
N ALA A 84 -2.07 3.72 4.64
CA ALA A 84 -1.18 4.26 5.67
C ALA A 84 -1.83 5.39 6.48
N ARG A 85 -2.62 6.28 5.84
CA ARG A 85 -3.38 7.34 6.54
C ARG A 85 -4.42 6.78 7.53
N ARG A 86 -4.83 5.54 7.37
CA ARG A 86 -5.75 4.83 8.26
C ARG A 86 -5.03 3.95 9.29
N GLY A 87 -3.69 3.99 9.33
CA GLY A 87 -2.88 3.23 10.28
C GLY A 87 -2.67 1.77 9.90
N LEU A 88 -3.04 1.36 8.67
CA LEU A 88 -2.80 0.01 8.17
C LEU A 88 -1.35 -0.15 7.78
N VAL A 89 -0.77 -1.30 8.11
CA VAL A 89 0.51 -1.72 7.55
C VAL A 89 0.32 -1.96 6.05
N SER A 90 1.14 -1.32 5.22
CA SER A 90 0.96 -1.30 3.77
C SER A 90 2.20 -1.83 3.05
N LEU A 91 2.02 -2.90 2.27
CA LEU A 91 3.04 -3.51 1.43
C LEU A 91 2.59 -3.55 -0.04
N GLY A 92 3.55 -3.58 -0.97
CA GLY A 92 3.27 -3.80 -2.40
C GLY A 92 4.50 -4.02 -3.26
#